data_AF-A0A8J7NGQ1-F1
#
_entry.id   AF-A0A8J7NGQ1-F1
#
_cell.length_a   1.000
_cell.length_b   1.000
_cell.length_c   1.000
_cell.angle_alpha   90.00
_cell.angle_beta   90.00
_cell.angle_gamma   90.00
#
_symmetry.space_group_name_H-M   'P 1'
#
loop_
_entity.id
_entity.type
_entity.pdbx_description
1 polymer ?
#
loop_
_entity_poly.entity_id
_entity_poly.type
_entity_poly.pdbx_seq_one_letter_code
_entity_poly.pdbx_strand_id
1 'polypeptide(L)'
;RRRAGRTGGGEPDRRPHGRRAPRPHRGRARPLRRRDALRPSRVRLGARREGPEGQFRVFGSKPGAYGAGLQALIDERIWNDTADLAEAWLTWGSYAYGKGAEGLPARSALETRLGQAEAVVQNQDNREHDLLDSDDYYQFEGGAAAAVAHLQGRTRPVYHNDHSRPERPVIRTLDEEIARVVRSRVVNPKWIAGVKRHGYKGAFEIAATVDYLFAFAATTGSVRGHHFDAVEAAFLADEATRDFIAQANPAALREIADRLDEAIARGLWQPRSNSARARIAAAARGRAPALAGADQEGGDPDGGE
;
A
#
# COMPACT_ATOMS: atom_id res chain seq x y z
N ARG A 1 53.51 -20.90 8.52
CA ARG A 1 54.47 -21.94 8.08
C ARG A 1 55.04 -22.64 9.33
N ARG A 2 55.03 -23.99 9.39
CA ARG A 2 55.74 -24.89 10.36
C ARG A 2 55.31 -24.75 11.85
N ARG A 3 54.80 -25.78 12.56
CA ARG A 3 55.45 -27.02 13.12
C ARG A 3 56.60 -26.69 14.10
N ALA A 4 56.81 -27.31 15.29
CA ALA A 4 56.09 -28.26 16.19
C ALA A 4 56.91 -28.33 17.54
N GLY A 5 56.57 -28.98 18.67
CA GLY A 5 55.41 -29.79 19.12
C GLY A 5 55.84 -31.05 19.94
N ARG A 6 55.03 -31.52 20.92
CA ARG A 6 55.25 -32.66 21.89
C ARG A 6 56.26 -32.41 23.03
N THR A 7 56.32 -33.13 24.17
CA THR A 7 55.75 -34.41 24.72
C THR A 7 55.24 -34.23 26.18
N GLY A 8 54.57 -35.15 26.90
CA GLY A 8 53.99 -36.48 26.62
C GLY A 8 53.66 -37.30 27.90
N GLY A 9 52.88 -38.39 27.76
CA GLY A 9 52.80 -39.55 28.69
C GLY A 9 51.50 -39.67 29.53
N GLY A 10 50.81 -40.82 29.63
CA GLY A 10 51.04 -42.16 29.06
C GLY A 10 49.80 -43.09 29.05
N GLU A 11 49.97 -44.27 28.45
CA GLU A 11 49.03 -45.40 28.18
C GLU A 11 48.64 -46.27 29.43
N PRO A 12 47.97 -47.44 29.31
CA PRO A 12 46.64 -47.75 28.68
C PRO A 12 45.78 -48.71 29.57
N ASP A 13 44.59 -49.13 29.13
CA ASP A 13 44.25 -50.59 29.12
C ASP A 13 43.10 -50.97 28.16
N ARG A 14 42.88 -52.28 28.00
CA ARG A 14 42.33 -52.98 26.83
C ARG A 14 40.83 -53.29 26.92
N ARG A 15 40.18 -53.39 25.75
CA ARG A 15 38.92 -54.15 25.56
C ARG A 15 39.24 -55.65 25.40
N PRO A 16 38.25 -56.58 25.41
CA PRO A 16 37.70 -56.96 24.09
C PRO A 16 36.23 -57.49 24.02
N HIS A 17 35.74 -57.58 22.78
CA HIS A 17 34.65 -58.43 22.23
C HIS A 17 33.16 -58.20 22.61
N GLY A 18 32.27 -58.18 21.59
CA GLY A 18 30.81 -58.08 21.81
C GLY A 18 29.84 -57.87 20.63
N ARG A 19 30.07 -58.49 19.46
CA ARG A 19 29.10 -58.80 18.35
C ARG A 19 27.92 -57.85 17.97
N ARG A 20 27.93 -57.46 16.67
CA ARG A 20 26.80 -57.25 15.72
C ARG A 20 25.74 -56.16 16.00
N ALA A 21 25.69 -55.17 15.10
CA ALA A 21 24.60 -54.20 14.98
C ALA A 21 23.54 -54.62 13.93
N PRO A 22 22.24 -54.34 14.14
CA PRO A 22 21.19 -54.45 13.12
C PRO A 22 21.05 -53.15 12.29
N ARG A 23 20.69 -53.29 11.01
CA ARG A 23 20.32 -52.15 10.13
C ARG A 23 18.86 -51.73 10.37
N PRO A 24 18.52 -50.43 10.45
CA PRO A 24 17.13 -49.99 10.43
C PRO A 24 16.57 -49.93 9.00
N HIS A 25 15.45 -50.59 8.76
CA HIS A 25 14.66 -50.43 7.54
C HIS A 25 13.81 -49.14 7.58
N ARG A 26 13.60 -48.52 6.41
CA ARG A 26 12.67 -47.38 6.23
C ARG A 26 11.22 -47.82 6.45
N GLY A 27 10.40 -46.98 7.10
CA GLY A 27 8.97 -47.27 7.30
C GLY A 27 8.09 -46.06 7.63
N ARG A 28 7.56 -45.41 6.58
CA ARG A 28 6.32 -44.57 6.57
C ARG A 28 6.26 -43.36 7.52
N ALA A 29 6.56 -42.18 6.98
CA ALA A 29 6.06 -40.92 7.55
C ALA A 29 4.51 -40.86 7.45
N ARG A 30 3.84 -40.56 8.55
CA ARG A 30 2.42 -40.13 8.56
C ARG A 30 2.36 -38.60 8.42
N PRO A 31 1.43 -38.04 7.64
CA PRO A 31 1.31 -36.58 7.51
C PRO A 31 0.69 -35.97 8.77
N LEU A 32 1.36 -34.96 9.33
CA LEU A 32 0.82 -34.13 10.41
C LEU A 32 -0.31 -33.24 9.87
N ARG A 33 -1.54 -33.75 9.89
CA ARG A 33 -2.74 -32.92 9.78
C ARG A 33 -3.08 -32.30 11.13
N ARG A 34 -2.71 -31.04 11.32
CA ARG A 34 -3.46 -30.08 12.15
C ARG A 34 -3.61 -28.77 11.38
N ARG A 35 -4.71 -28.66 10.65
CA ARG A 35 -5.33 -27.37 10.35
C ARG A 35 -6.29 -27.08 11.50
N ASP A 36 -5.78 -26.50 12.58
CA ASP A 36 -6.64 -25.92 13.61
C ASP A 36 -7.23 -24.63 13.00
N ALA A 37 -8.45 -24.75 12.49
CA ALA A 37 -9.13 -23.67 11.80
C ALA A 37 -9.58 -22.61 12.81
N LEU A 38 -8.98 -21.41 12.74
CA LEU A 38 -9.55 -20.21 13.31
C LEU A 38 -10.91 -19.95 12.66
N ARG A 39 -11.97 -20.44 13.30
CA ARG A 39 -13.34 -19.97 13.04
C ARG A 39 -13.49 -18.61 13.75
N PRO A 40 -13.81 -17.51 13.05
CA PRO A 40 -14.18 -16.29 13.74
C PRO A 40 -15.42 -16.57 14.60
N SER A 41 -15.30 -16.32 15.90
CA SER A 41 -16.38 -16.43 16.86
C SER A 41 -17.45 -15.39 16.53
N ARG A 42 -18.62 -15.85 16.05
CA ARG A 42 -19.79 -14.98 15.87
C ARG A 42 -20.22 -14.42 17.23
N VAL A 43 -19.76 -13.22 17.56
CA VAL A 43 -20.20 -12.47 18.74
C VAL A 43 -21.69 -12.15 18.55
N ARG A 44 -22.55 -12.79 19.36
CA ARG A 44 -23.95 -12.36 19.49
C ARG A 44 -23.97 -11.03 20.24
N LEU A 45 -24.24 -9.95 19.52
CA LEU A 45 -24.54 -8.62 20.08
C LEU A 45 -25.91 -8.64 20.78
N GLY A 46 -25.97 -9.30 21.93
CA GLY A 46 -27.00 -9.04 22.94
C GLY A 46 -26.59 -7.82 23.75
N ALA A 47 -27.55 -6.94 24.07
CA ALA A 47 -27.31 -5.68 24.77
C ALA A 47 -26.60 -5.89 26.12
N ARG A 48 -25.27 -5.74 26.15
CA ARG A 48 -24.49 -5.66 27.38
C ARG A 48 -24.54 -4.23 27.88
N ARG A 49 -24.75 -4.04 29.19
CA ARG A 49 -24.45 -2.78 29.86
C ARG A 49 -22.99 -2.44 29.58
N GLU A 50 -22.78 -1.31 28.92
CA GLU A 50 -21.45 -0.80 28.61
C GLU A 50 -20.72 -0.47 29.93
N GLY A 51 -19.54 -1.06 30.13
CA GLY A 51 -18.62 -0.63 31.19
C GLY A 51 -18.04 0.76 30.90
N PRO A 52 -17.12 1.27 31.73
CA PRO A 52 -16.48 2.56 31.50
C PRO A 52 -15.91 2.72 30.08
N GLU A 53 -15.31 1.65 29.54
CA GLU A 53 -14.77 1.56 28.19
C GLU A 53 -15.78 1.88 27.08
N GLY A 54 -17.05 1.53 27.26
CA GLY A 54 -18.07 1.83 26.25
C GLY A 54 -18.42 3.32 26.15
N GLN A 55 -18.00 4.17 27.08
CA GLN A 55 -18.33 5.60 27.03
C GLN A 55 -17.52 6.36 25.96
N PHE A 56 -16.36 5.85 25.55
CA PHE A 56 -15.48 6.57 24.63
C PHE A 56 -16.02 6.63 23.19
N ARG A 57 -15.77 7.78 22.53
CA ARG A 57 -16.12 8.08 21.14
C ARG A 57 -15.03 8.86 20.41
N VAL A 58 -14.24 9.64 21.14
CA VAL A 58 -13.09 10.38 20.61
C VAL A 58 -11.86 9.51 20.83
N PHE A 59 -11.16 9.22 19.73
CA PHE A 59 -9.95 8.42 19.69
C PHE A 59 -8.90 9.14 18.84
N GLY A 60 -7.63 8.82 19.04
CA GLY A 60 -6.53 9.41 18.27
C GLY A 60 -5.20 8.70 18.53
N SER A 61 -4.12 9.30 18.03
CA SER A 61 -2.75 8.86 18.29
C SER A 61 -2.42 8.85 19.79
N LYS A 62 -1.41 8.09 20.20
CA LYS A 62 -0.85 8.11 21.56
C LYS A 62 -0.45 9.55 21.98
N PRO A 63 -0.60 9.96 23.25
CA PRO A 63 -0.04 11.21 23.74
C PRO A 63 1.43 11.40 23.35
N GLY A 64 1.73 12.50 22.66
CA GLY A 64 3.06 12.82 22.15
C GLY A 64 3.44 12.16 20.81
N ALA A 65 2.54 11.41 20.17
CA ALA A 65 2.69 10.84 18.84
C ALA A 65 1.66 11.41 17.85
N TYR A 66 1.92 11.25 16.56
CA TYR A 66 1.10 11.76 15.45
C TYR A 66 1.01 10.72 14.33
N GLY A 67 0.01 10.87 13.45
CA GLY A 67 -0.22 9.97 12.32
C GLY A 67 -0.99 8.69 12.68
N ALA A 68 -1.35 7.93 11.64
CA ALA A 68 -2.14 6.70 11.72
C ALA A 68 -1.32 5.41 11.52
N GLY A 69 0.00 5.53 11.32
CA GLY A 69 0.92 4.39 11.29
C GLY A 69 0.96 3.59 9.99
N LEU A 70 0.31 4.06 8.92
CA LEU A 70 0.24 3.33 7.64
C LEU A 70 1.40 3.65 6.70
N GLN A 71 1.94 4.88 6.75
CA GLN A 71 2.95 5.36 5.80
C GLN A 71 4.16 4.43 5.68
N ALA A 72 4.82 4.10 6.79
CA ALA A 72 5.98 3.21 6.77
C ALA A 72 5.67 1.81 6.21
N LEU A 73 4.44 1.30 6.40
CA LEU A 73 4.02 0.03 5.80
C LEU A 73 3.93 0.15 4.28
N ILE A 74 3.27 1.20 3.77
CA ILE A 74 3.11 1.45 2.34
C ILE A 74 4.46 1.72 1.65
N ASP A 75 5.32 2.52 2.27
CA ASP A 75 6.60 2.96 1.70
C ASP A 75 7.64 1.83 1.69
N GLU A 76 7.82 1.13 2.82
CA GLU A 76 8.78 0.02 2.92
C GLU A 76 8.22 -1.31 2.39
N ARG A 77 6.95 -1.32 1.94
CA ARG A 77 6.21 -2.49 1.42
C ARG A 77 6.04 -3.63 2.44
N ILE A 78 6.22 -3.36 3.74
CA ILE A 78 6.21 -4.32 4.86
C ILE A 78 4.80 -4.75 5.31
N TRP A 79 3.92 -5.06 4.34
CA TRP A 79 2.56 -5.56 4.55
C TRP A 79 2.22 -6.62 3.50
N ASN A 80 1.38 -7.59 3.86
CA ASN A 80 0.97 -8.69 3.00
C ASN A 80 -0.43 -8.46 2.44
N ASP A 81 -1.38 -8.07 3.30
CA ASP A 81 -2.76 -7.80 2.96
C ASP A 81 -3.36 -6.64 3.78
N THR A 82 -4.60 -6.24 3.48
CA THR A 82 -5.28 -5.11 4.12
C THR A 82 -5.50 -5.30 5.63
N ALA A 83 -5.41 -6.53 6.18
CA ALA A 83 -5.48 -6.75 7.62
C ALA A 83 -4.23 -6.24 8.36
N ASP A 84 -3.04 -6.33 7.75
CA ASP A 84 -1.81 -5.74 8.32
C ASP A 84 -1.95 -4.21 8.46
N LEU A 85 -2.56 -3.56 7.44
CA LEU A 85 -2.84 -2.11 7.45
C LEU A 85 -3.91 -1.75 8.50
N ALA A 86 -4.96 -2.56 8.63
CA ALA A 86 -5.99 -2.40 9.64
C ALA A 86 -5.43 -2.52 11.08
N GLU A 87 -4.55 -3.49 11.31
CA GLU A 87 -3.88 -3.71 12.60
C GLU A 87 -2.93 -2.57 12.97
N ALA A 88 -2.20 -2.02 11.99
CA ALA A 88 -1.40 -0.81 12.19
C ALA A 88 -2.28 0.38 12.59
N TRP A 89 -3.35 0.64 11.84
CA TRP A 89 -4.30 1.73 12.14
C TRP A 89 -4.90 1.61 13.54
N LEU A 90 -5.40 0.42 13.90
CA LEU A 90 -5.95 0.15 15.22
C LEU A 90 -4.88 0.34 16.32
N THR A 91 -3.65 -0.10 16.10
CA THR A 91 -2.57 0.04 17.08
C THR A 91 -2.20 1.51 17.34
N TRP A 92 -2.16 2.34 16.30
CA TRP A 92 -1.82 3.76 16.43
C TRP A 92 -2.99 4.62 16.93
N GLY A 93 -4.23 4.36 16.47
CA GLY A 93 -5.41 5.16 16.78
C GLY A 93 -6.21 4.78 18.04
N SER A 94 -5.83 3.73 18.76
CA SER A 94 -6.60 3.19 19.90
C SER A 94 -6.43 3.94 21.24
N TYR A 95 -6.19 5.25 21.23
CA TYR A 95 -6.06 6.04 22.46
C TYR A 95 -7.30 6.94 22.64
N ALA A 96 -8.05 6.71 23.71
CA ALA A 96 -9.29 7.42 24.01
C ALA A 96 -9.03 8.80 24.63
N TYR A 97 -9.79 9.79 24.19
CA TYR A 97 -9.77 11.17 24.68
C TYR A 97 -11.16 11.63 25.13
N GLY A 98 -11.21 12.62 26.02
CA GLY A 98 -12.44 13.27 26.48
C GLY A 98 -12.54 13.35 28.00
N LYS A 99 -13.76 13.42 28.53
CA LYS A 99 -13.98 13.58 29.97
C LYS A 99 -13.43 12.38 30.76
N GLY A 100 -12.31 12.58 31.44
CA GLY A 100 -11.62 11.54 32.22
C GLY A 100 -10.69 10.65 31.40
N ALA A 101 -10.33 11.04 30.16
CA ALA A 101 -9.37 10.31 29.34
C ALA A 101 -8.47 11.26 28.54
N GLU A 102 -7.15 11.12 28.71
CA GLU A 102 -6.13 11.95 28.06
C GLU A 102 -5.17 11.04 27.27
N GLY A 103 -5.73 10.28 26.32
CA GLY A 103 -5.02 9.26 25.55
C GLY A 103 -4.85 7.95 26.32
N LEU A 104 -5.93 7.47 26.93
CA LEU A 104 -5.94 6.16 27.59
C LEU A 104 -5.96 5.02 26.54
N PRO A 105 -5.11 3.99 26.63
CA PRO A 105 -5.19 2.83 25.72
C PRO A 105 -6.57 2.15 25.83
N ALA A 106 -7.32 2.13 24.74
CA ALA A 106 -8.74 1.78 24.72
C ALA A 106 -9.15 0.98 23.47
N ARG A 107 -8.26 0.11 22.97
CA ARG A 107 -8.45 -0.66 21.72
C ARG A 107 -9.77 -1.43 21.67
N SER A 108 -10.12 -2.16 22.73
CA SER A 108 -11.39 -2.89 22.83
C SER A 108 -12.64 -2.01 22.65
N ALA A 109 -12.56 -0.74 23.11
CA ALA A 109 -13.64 0.22 22.95
C ALA A 109 -13.75 0.72 21.51
N LEU A 110 -12.61 1.01 20.86
CA LEU A 110 -12.57 1.41 19.46
C LEU A 110 -13.09 0.28 18.55
N GLU A 111 -12.60 -0.95 18.74
CA GLU A 111 -13.06 -2.13 17.99
C GLU A 111 -14.57 -2.37 18.17
N THR A 112 -15.10 -2.18 19.38
CA THR A 112 -16.55 -2.27 19.66
C THR A 112 -17.35 -1.23 18.86
N ARG A 113 -16.81 -0.01 18.69
CA ARG A 113 -17.46 1.06 17.90
C ARG A 113 -17.35 0.81 16.40
N LEU A 114 -16.18 0.44 15.91
CA LEU A 114 -15.96 0.14 14.50
C LEU A 114 -16.71 -1.11 14.05
N GLY A 115 -16.93 -2.09 14.93
CA GLY A 115 -17.82 -3.23 14.68
C GLY A 115 -19.31 -2.86 14.52
N GLN A 116 -19.70 -1.66 14.96
CA GLN A 116 -21.04 -1.09 14.81
C GLN A 116 -21.14 -0.04 13.69
N ALA A 117 -20.00 0.45 13.16
CA ALA A 117 -19.97 1.51 12.17
C ALA A 117 -20.69 1.15 10.87
N GLU A 118 -21.46 2.08 10.33
CA GLU A 118 -22.26 1.87 9.12
C GLU A 118 -21.70 2.55 7.87
N ALA A 119 -20.88 3.58 8.06
CA ALA A 119 -20.13 4.28 7.04
C ALA A 119 -18.84 4.84 7.66
N VAL A 120 -17.86 5.17 6.81
CA VAL A 120 -16.72 6.04 7.14
C VAL A 120 -16.94 7.37 6.44
N VAL A 121 -16.58 8.48 7.10
CA VAL A 121 -16.78 9.83 6.58
C VAL A 121 -15.53 10.66 6.84
N GLN A 122 -14.97 11.23 5.77
CA GLN A 122 -13.90 12.22 5.82
C GLN A 122 -14.41 13.52 5.18
N ASN A 123 -14.00 14.68 5.71
CA ASN A 123 -14.33 15.99 5.12
C ASN A 123 -13.04 16.64 4.60
N GLN A 124 -13.13 17.29 3.44
CA GLN A 124 -12.13 18.21 2.89
C GLN A 124 -12.74 19.62 2.84
N ASP A 125 -12.11 20.58 3.51
CA ASP A 125 -12.57 21.96 3.69
C ASP A 125 -11.89 22.98 2.77
N ASN A 126 -10.93 22.53 1.95
CA ASN A 126 -10.10 23.38 1.10
C ASN A 126 -10.08 22.88 -0.36
N ARG A 127 -9.46 23.63 -1.28
CA ARG A 127 -9.35 23.32 -2.72
C ARG A 127 -7.92 23.42 -3.27
N GLU A 128 -6.99 23.77 -2.41
CA GLU A 128 -5.57 23.95 -2.64
C GLU A 128 -4.88 22.61 -2.95
N HIS A 129 -5.36 21.53 -2.32
CA HIS A 129 -4.96 20.14 -2.56
C HIS A 129 -6.20 19.23 -2.71
N ASP A 130 -5.99 17.94 -2.96
CA ASP A 130 -7.04 16.91 -2.98
C ASP A 130 -6.57 15.61 -2.30
N LEU A 131 -7.45 14.61 -2.16
CA LEU A 131 -7.11 13.35 -1.49
C LEU A 131 -5.98 12.54 -2.15
N LEU A 132 -5.63 12.82 -3.42
CA LEU A 132 -4.49 12.20 -4.10
C LEU A 132 -3.29 13.16 -4.17
N ASP A 133 -3.23 14.15 -3.29
CA ASP A 133 -2.18 15.17 -3.18
C ASP A 133 -1.65 15.29 -1.72
N SER A 134 -2.18 14.49 -0.80
CA SER A 134 -1.71 14.35 0.59
C SER A 134 -1.93 12.92 1.08
N ASP A 135 -0.94 12.38 1.81
CA ASP A 135 -0.96 11.04 2.37
C ASP A 135 -1.95 10.86 3.54
N ASP A 136 -2.19 11.91 4.33
CA ASP A 136 -3.06 11.88 5.51
C ASP A 136 -4.46 11.31 5.17
N TYR A 137 -5.00 11.60 3.98
CA TYR A 137 -6.32 11.08 3.60
C TYR A 137 -6.36 9.56 3.53
N TYR A 138 -5.42 8.89 2.85
CA TYR A 138 -5.43 7.42 2.84
C TYR A 138 -5.08 6.86 4.22
N GLN A 139 -4.22 7.54 5.00
CA GLN A 139 -3.84 7.10 6.34
C GLN A 139 -5.05 7.10 7.29
N PHE A 140 -5.86 8.16 7.29
CA PHE A 140 -7.01 8.30 8.19
C PHE A 140 -8.31 7.72 7.60
N GLU A 141 -8.74 8.14 6.40
CA GLU A 141 -9.97 7.66 5.76
C GLU A 141 -9.82 6.21 5.29
N GLY A 142 -8.74 5.92 4.56
CA GLY A 142 -8.43 4.59 4.07
C GLY A 142 -8.13 3.60 5.20
N GLY A 143 -7.31 3.99 6.16
CA GLY A 143 -7.00 3.17 7.34
C GLY A 143 -8.23 2.87 8.21
N ALA A 144 -9.14 3.83 8.40
CA ALA A 144 -10.42 3.59 9.09
C ALA A 144 -11.31 2.63 8.29
N ALA A 145 -11.39 2.76 6.97
CA ALA A 145 -12.12 1.84 6.11
C ALA A 145 -11.55 0.42 6.15
N ALA A 146 -10.23 0.26 6.15
CA ALA A 146 -9.53 -1.01 6.33
C ALA A 146 -9.86 -1.65 7.70
N ALA A 147 -9.79 -0.87 8.78
CA ALA A 147 -10.12 -1.33 10.13
C ALA A 147 -11.59 -1.77 10.28
N VAL A 148 -12.54 -0.99 9.73
CA VAL A 148 -13.96 -1.37 9.69
C VAL A 148 -14.17 -2.65 8.87
N ALA A 149 -13.53 -2.75 7.70
CA ALA A 149 -13.65 -3.93 6.84
C ALA A 149 -13.09 -5.19 7.49
N HIS A 150 -11.94 -5.08 8.16
CA HIS A 150 -11.30 -6.15 8.92
C HIS A 150 -12.20 -6.65 10.06
N LEU A 151 -12.67 -5.75 10.93
CA LEU A 151 -13.47 -6.10 12.10
C LEU A 151 -14.87 -6.65 11.76
N GLN A 152 -15.48 -6.17 10.67
CA GLN A 152 -16.82 -6.61 10.25
C GLN A 152 -16.81 -7.77 9.23
N GLY A 153 -15.64 -8.11 8.66
CA GLY A 153 -15.52 -9.07 7.56
C GLY A 153 -16.20 -8.63 6.25
N ARG A 154 -16.49 -7.32 6.11
CA ARG A 154 -17.15 -6.70 4.96
C ARG A 154 -16.91 -5.20 4.94
N THR A 155 -16.81 -4.60 3.75
CA THR A 155 -16.70 -3.15 3.59
C THR A 155 -17.99 -2.41 3.98
N ARG A 156 -17.84 -1.10 4.22
CA ARG A 156 -18.92 -0.13 4.39
C ARG A 156 -18.76 1.00 3.38
N PRO A 157 -19.83 1.76 3.05
CA PRO A 157 -19.71 2.99 2.30
C PRO A 157 -18.69 3.95 2.95
N VAL A 158 -17.83 4.52 2.13
CA VAL A 158 -16.89 5.58 2.52
C VAL A 158 -17.31 6.84 1.78
N TYR A 159 -17.46 7.95 2.51
CA TYR A 159 -17.86 9.24 1.95
C TYR A 159 -16.77 10.28 2.16
N HIS A 160 -16.44 10.97 1.07
CA HIS A 160 -15.49 12.06 1.05
C HIS A 160 -16.25 13.35 0.74
N ASN A 161 -16.41 14.21 1.75
CA ASN A 161 -17.27 15.38 1.68
C ASN A 161 -16.48 16.65 1.37
N ASP A 162 -16.90 17.35 0.32
CA ASP A 162 -16.33 18.60 -0.15
C ASP A 162 -17.04 19.78 0.54
N HIS A 163 -16.43 20.30 1.61
CA HIS A 163 -16.87 21.44 2.42
C HIS A 163 -16.18 22.76 2.04
N SER A 164 -15.33 22.75 0.99
CA SER A 164 -14.60 23.94 0.48
C SER A 164 -15.46 25.11 0.02
N ARG A 165 -16.79 24.92 0.00
CA ARG A 165 -17.81 25.94 -0.15
C ARG A 165 -18.83 25.75 0.97
N PRO A 166 -18.69 26.44 2.12
CA PRO A 166 -19.58 26.27 3.27
C PRO A 166 -21.06 26.49 2.94
N GLU A 167 -21.35 27.32 1.92
CA GLU A 167 -22.70 27.58 1.42
C GLU A 167 -23.29 26.45 0.55
N ARG A 168 -22.44 25.52 0.09
CA ARG A 168 -22.87 24.37 -0.73
C ARG A 168 -21.94 23.14 -0.55
N PRO A 169 -22.00 22.46 0.61
CA PRO A 169 -21.32 21.18 0.82
C PRO A 169 -21.74 20.15 -0.23
N VAL A 170 -20.80 19.32 -0.70
CA VAL A 170 -21.08 18.21 -1.62
C VAL A 170 -20.57 16.90 -1.03
N ILE A 171 -21.49 15.99 -0.76
CA ILE A 171 -21.20 14.63 -0.30
C ILE A 171 -21.01 13.75 -1.54
N ARG A 172 -19.92 12.98 -1.60
CA ARG A 172 -19.68 11.94 -2.61
C ARG A 172 -19.21 10.66 -1.94
N THR A 173 -19.44 9.52 -2.59
CA THR A 173 -18.72 8.30 -2.22
C THR A 173 -17.23 8.44 -2.59
N LEU A 174 -16.35 7.73 -1.87
CA LEU A 174 -14.92 7.77 -2.16
C LEU A 174 -14.60 7.32 -3.60
N ASP A 175 -15.31 6.31 -4.14
CA ASP A 175 -15.21 5.90 -5.54
C ASP A 175 -15.46 7.05 -6.52
N GLU A 176 -16.50 7.86 -6.28
CA GLU A 176 -16.85 9.02 -7.11
C GLU A 176 -15.82 10.14 -6.98
N GLU A 177 -15.29 10.37 -5.79
CA GLU A 177 -14.31 11.43 -5.54
C GLU A 177 -12.93 11.09 -6.13
N ILE A 178 -12.46 9.83 -5.99
CA ILE A 178 -11.26 9.34 -6.69
C ILE A 178 -11.45 9.48 -8.21
N ALA A 179 -12.60 9.05 -8.76
CA ALA A 179 -12.87 9.17 -10.19
C ALA A 179 -12.94 10.64 -10.66
N ARG A 180 -13.47 11.55 -9.83
CA ARG A 180 -13.45 13.00 -10.06
C ARG A 180 -12.02 13.51 -10.11
N VAL A 181 -11.24 13.33 -9.04
CA VAL A 181 -9.87 13.83 -8.89
C VAL A 181 -8.95 13.31 -9.99
N VAL A 182 -9.02 12.02 -10.29
CA VAL A 182 -8.25 11.41 -11.39
C VAL A 182 -8.48 12.17 -12.70
N ARG A 183 -9.74 12.46 -13.05
CA ARG A 183 -10.09 13.18 -14.29
C ARG A 183 -9.84 14.68 -14.23
N SER A 184 -10.16 15.34 -13.11
CA SER A 184 -10.11 16.81 -13.00
C SER A 184 -8.70 17.34 -12.75
N ARG A 185 -7.81 16.52 -12.18
CA ARG A 185 -6.48 16.94 -11.74
C ARG A 185 -5.39 15.99 -12.22
N VAL A 186 -5.36 14.72 -11.78
CA VAL A 186 -4.25 13.77 -12.04
C VAL A 186 -3.91 13.66 -13.54
N VAL A 187 -4.88 13.32 -14.38
CA VAL A 187 -4.68 13.13 -15.83
C VAL A 187 -5.08 14.36 -16.66
N ASN A 188 -5.31 15.50 -16.01
CA ASN A 188 -5.73 16.74 -16.70
C ASN A 188 -4.51 17.40 -17.37
N PRO A 189 -4.51 17.58 -18.72
CA PRO A 189 -3.39 18.20 -19.42
C PRO A 189 -3.00 19.60 -18.90
N LYS A 190 -3.95 20.36 -18.34
CA LYS A 190 -3.68 21.67 -17.74
C LYS A 190 -2.89 21.56 -16.42
N TRP A 191 -3.17 20.55 -15.61
CA TRP A 191 -2.41 20.29 -14.37
C TRP A 191 -1.04 19.71 -14.70
N ILE A 192 -0.96 18.75 -15.61
CA ILE A 192 0.32 18.18 -16.10
C ILE A 192 1.23 19.27 -16.67
N ALA A 193 0.73 20.11 -17.59
CA ALA A 193 1.47 21.27 -18.10
C ALA A 193 1.72 22.36 -17.03
N GLY A 194 0.94 22.34 -15.95
CA GLY A 194 1.17 23.08 -14.70
C GLY A 194 2.45 22.64 -14.03
N VAL A 195 2.44 21.42 -13.47
CA VAL A 195 3.55 20.86 -12.69
C VAL A 195 4.84 20.74 -13.49
N LYS A 196 4.77 20.50 -14.82
CA LYS A 196 5.95 20.48 -15.71
C LYS A 196 6.83 21.74 -15.62
N ARG A 197 6.26 22.91 -15.31
CA ARG A 197 7.02 24.17 -15.15
C ARG A 197 7.85 24.23 -13.86
N HIS A 198 7.66 23.28 -12.94
CA HIS A 198 8.32 23.23 -11.63
C HIS A 198 9.39 22.13 -11.54
N GLY A 199 9.83 21.58 -12.68
CA GLY A 199 11.00 20.70 -12.78
C GLY A 199 10.94 19.52 -11.81
N TYR A 200 11.99 19.37 -11.00
CA TYR A 200 12.14 18.28 -10.03
C TYR A 200 10.91 18.12 -9.11
N LYS A 201 10.40 19.21 -8.52
CA LYS A 201 9.23 19.16 -7.62
C LYS A 201 7.94 18.87 -8.39
N GLY A 202 7.83 19.36 -9.62
CA GLY A 202 6.71 18.99 -10.51
C GLY A 202 6.65 17.50 -10.83
N ALA A 203 7.81 16.88 -11.07
CA ALA A 203 7.91 15.43 -11.25
C ALA A 203 7.69 14.64 -9.95
N PHE A 204 8.06 15.20 -8.79
CA PHE A 204 7.75 14.64 -7.47
C PHE A 204 6.24 14.60 -7.21
N GLU A 205 5.45 15.66 -7.48
CA GLU A 205 4.00 15.61 -7.23
C GLU A 205 3.31 14.54 -8.10
N ILE A 206 3.83 14.29 -9.31
CA ILE A 206 3.35 13.22 -10.18
C ILE A 206 3.60 11.85 -9.52
N ALA A 207 4.78 11.60 -8.94
CA ALA A 207 5.07 10.35 -8.23
C ALA A 207 4.20 10.18 -6.97
N ALA A 208 4.19 11.17 -6.08
CA ALA A 208 3.38 11.16 -4.86
C ALA A 208 1.89 10.88 -5.13
N THR A 209 1.34 11.45 -6.21
CA THR A 209 -0.04 11.15 -6.67
C THR A 209 -0.26 9.65 -6.96
N VAL A 210 0.72 8.97 -7.55
CA VAL A 210 0.64 7.52 -7.86
C VAL A 210 0.75 6.69 -6.58
N ASP A 211 1.61 7.09 -5.64
CA ASP A 211 1.71 6.46 -4.32
C ASP A 211 0.40 6.58 -3.53
N TYR A 212 -0.21 7.76 -3.48
CA TYR A 212 -1.48 7.98 -2.77
C TYR A 212 -2.64 7.23 -3.44
N LEU A 213 -2.68 7.17 -4.78
CA LEU A 213 -3.65 6.35 -5.51
C LEU A 213 -3.47 4.85 -5.18
N PHE A 214 -2.24 4.35 -5.14
CA PHE A 214 -1.96 2.97 -4.73
C PHE A 214 -2.38 2.72 -3.28
N ALA A 215 -2.09 3.64 -2.36
CA ALA A 215 -2.40 3.48 -0.95
C ALA A 215 -3.91 3.46 -0.70
N PHE A 216 -4.69 4.27 -1.42
CA PHE A 216 -6.16 4.15 -1.45
C PHE A 216 -6.63 2.80 -2.02
N ALA A 217 -5.99 2.28 -3.07
CA ALA A 217 -6.31 0.97 -3.61
C ALA A 217 -6.09 -0.15 -2.57
N ALA A 218 -4.97 -0.11 -1.86
CA ALA A 218 -4.57 -1.09 -0.84
C ALA A 218 -5.46 -1.08 0.42
N THR A 219 -5.92 0.11 0.84
CA THR A 219 -6.71 0.31 2.06
C THR A 219 -8.23 0.15 1.86
N THR A 220 -8.76 0.57 0.70
CA THR A 220 -10.22 0.68 0.49
C THR A 220 -10.78 -0.21 -0.63
N GLY A 221 -10.00 -0.50 -1.66
CA GLY A 221 -10.49 -1.10 -2.91
C GLY A 221 -11.38 -0.18 -3.77
N SER A 222 -11.52 1.11 -3.42
CA SER A 222 -12.29 2.11 -4.19
C SER A 222 -11.61 2.52 -5.50
N VAL A 223 -10.30 2.31 -5.61
CA VAL A 223 -9.57 2.54 -6.86
C VAL A 223 -9.83 1.42 -7.84
N ARG A 224 -10.40 1.76 -9.00
CA ARG A 224 -10.73 0.81 -10.07
C ARG A 224 -9.60 0.74 -11.09
N GLY A 225 -9.45 -0.39 -11.78
CA GLY A 225 -8.37 -0.59 -12.76
C GLY A 225 -8.28 0.48 -13.86
N HIS A 226 -9.42 1.09 -14.25
CA HIS A 226 -9.44 2.17 -15.24
C HIS A 226 -8.86 3.50 -14.72
N HIS A 227 -8.72 3.69 -13.40
CA HIS A 227 -7.97 4.82 -12.82
C HIS A 227 -6.47 4.63 -13.06
N PHE A 228 -5.95 3.44 -12.77
CA PHE A 228 -4.55 3.08 -13.05
C PHE A 228 -4.24 3.08 -14.55
N ASP A 229 -5.14 2.55 -15.40
CA ASP A 229 -4.98 2.62 -16.87
C ASP A 229 -4.86 4.09 -17.34
N ALA A 230 -5.64 5.01 -16.77
CA ALA A 230 -5.58 6.43 -17.13
C ALA A 230 -4.29 7.11 -16.64
N VAL A 231 -3.80 6.74 -15.45
CA VAL A 231 -2.53 7.22 -14.88
C VAL A 231 -1.33 6.71 -15.67
N GLU A 232 -1.28 5.42 -16.00
CA GLU A 232 -0.19 4.87 -16.83
C GLU A 232 -0.19 5.48 -18.23
N ALA A 233 -1.37 5.70 -18.82
CA ALA A 233 -1.48 6.40 -20.09
C ALA A 233 -0.94 7.84 -20.00
N ALA A 234 -1.30 8.60 -18.97
CA ALA A 234 -0.93 10.01 -18.83
C ALA A 234 0.55 10.22 -18.46
N PHE A 235 1.19 9.29 -17.71
CA PHE A 235 2.53 9.50 -17.16
C PHE A 235 3.63 8.63 -17.80
N LEU A 236 3.30 7.44 -18.34
CA LEU A 236 4.29 6.54 -18.95
C LEU A 236 4.06 6.28 -20.45
N ALA A 237 2.81 6.27 -20.92
CA ALA A 237 2.51 6.12 -22.35
C ALA A 237 2.67 7.44 -23.12
N ASP A 238 2.28 8.57 -22.54
CA ASP A 238 2.58 9.89 -23.08
C ASP A 238 4.08 10.20 -22.99
N GLU A 239 4.74 10.24 -24.13
CA GLU A 239 6.19 10.35 -24.23
C GLU A 239 6.68 11.69 -23.68
N ALA A 240 5.97 12.77 -24.00
CA ALA A 240 6.31 14.12 -23.54
C ALA A 240 6.19 14.29 -22.01
N THR A 241 5.41 13.44 -21.32
CA THR A 241 5.32 13.42 -19.86
C THR A 241 6.33 12.48 -19.24
N ARG A 242 6.45 11.25 -19.77
CA ARG A 242 7.48 10.29 -19.37
C ARG A 242 8.89 10.90 -19.44
N ASP A 243 9.22 11.54 -20.57
CA ASP A 243 10.56 12.06 -20.83
C ASP A 243 10.84 13.33 -20.01
N PHE A 244 9.82 14.14 -19.70
CA PHE A 244 9.93 15.20 -18.70
C PHE A 244 10.28 14.64 -17.32
N ILE A 245 9.56 13.62 -16.84
CA ILE A 245 9.83 13.01 -15.52
C ILE A 245 11.25 12.40 -15.53
N ALA A 246 11.61 11.69 -16.61
CA ALA A 246 12.94 11.10 -16.80
C ALA A 246 14.09 12.12 -16.67
N GLN A 247 13.91 13.33 -17.22
CA GLN A 247 14.92 14.39 -17.20
C GLN A 247 14.91 15.18 -15.89
N ALA A 248 13.72 15.54 -15.39
CA ALA A 248 13.56 16.44 -14.25
C ALA A 248 13.75 15.72 -12.90
N ASN A 249 13.32 14.46 -12.79
CA ASN A 249 13.50 13.63 -11.60
C ASN A 249 13.53 12.13 -11.98
N PRO A 250 14.70 11.58 -12.35
CA PRO A 250 14.84 10.17 -12.69
C PRO A 250 14.44 9.20 -11.56
N ALA A 251 14.41 9.65 -10.30
CA ALA A 251 13.97 8.83 -9.17
C ALA A 251 12.43 8.70 -9.17
N ALA A 252 11.71 9.81 -9.34
CA ALA A 252 10.25 9.81 -9.47
C ALA A 252 9.76 8.91 -10.63
N LEU A 253 10.47 8.88 -11.77
CA LEU A 253 10.11 7.95 -12.87
C LEU A 253 10.19 6.47 -12.43
N ARG A 254 11.22 6.11 -11.66
CA ARG A 254 11.37 4.75 -11.14
C ARG A 254 10.33 4.44 -10.08
N GLU A 255 10.04 5.38 -9.19
CA GLU A 255 9.04 5.26 -8.13
C GLU A 255 7.63 5.04 -8.71
N ILE A 256 7.22 5.82 -9.72
CA ILE A 256 5.98 5.61 -10.48
C ILE A 256 5.93 4.20 -11.09
N ALA A 257 7.03 3.76 -11.72
CA ALA A 257 7.09 2.45 -12.34
C ALA A 257 7.01 1.31 -11.32
N ASP A 258 7.80 1.38 -10.25
CA ASP A 258 7.83 0.45 -9.14
C ASP A 258 6.46 0.32 -8.47
N ARG A 259 5.78 1.45 -8.22
CA ARG A 259 4.47 1.47 -7.58
C ARG A 259 3.36 0.92 -8.48
N LEU A 260 3.43 1.20 -9.79
CA LEU A 260 2.54 0.60 -10.77
C LEU A 260 2.79 -0.91 -10.93
N ASP A 261 4.05 -1.38 -10.88
CA ASP A 261 4.35 -2.82 -10.88
C ASP A 261 3.88 -3.49 -9.57
N GLU A 262 4.04 -2.83 -8.42
CA GLU A 262 3.52 -3.30 -7.13
C GLU A 262 1.99 -3.42 -7.15
N ALA A 263 1.27 -2.44 -7.72
CA ALA A 263 -0.17 -2.50 -7.91
C ALA A 263 -0.59 -3.76 -8.70
N ILE A 264 0.21 -4.14 -9.69
CA ILE A 264 -0.02 -5.33 -10.51
C ILE A 264 0.33 -6.62 -9.75
N ALA A 265 1.48 -6.65 -9.07
CA ALA A 265 1.96 -7.80 -8.30
C ALA A 265 1.00 -8.16 -7.15
N ARG A 266 0.39 -7.15 -6.52
CA ARG A 266 -0.64 -7.31 -5.47
C ARG A 266 -2.06 -7.52 -6.01
N GLY A 267 -2.26 -7.50 -7.33
CA GLY A 267 -3.58 -7.68 -7.95
C GLY A 267 -4.55 -6.50 -7.77
N LEU A 268 -4.07 -5.34 -7.31
CA LEU A 268 -4.84 -4.09 -7.20
C LEU A 268 -5.15 -3.51 -8.60
N TRP A 269 -4.30 -3.82 -9.59
CA TRP A 269 -4.50 -3.43 -10.98
C TRP A 269 -4.17 -4.57 -11.95
N GLN A 270 -5.05 -4.80 -12.92
CA GLN A 270 -4.77 -5.60 -14.11
C GLN A 270 -4.81 -4.67 -15.33
N PRO A 271 -3.65 -4.36 -15.95
CA PRO A 271 -3.58 -3.44 -17.08
C PRO A 271 -4.38 -3.95 -18.28
N ARG A 272 -5.12 -3.05 -18.93
CA ARG A 272 -5.81 -3.35 -20.20
C ARG A 272 -4.87 -3.32 -21.41
N SER A 273 -3.79 -2.55 -21.33
CA SER A 273 -2.77 -2.43 -22.37
C SER A 273 -1.72 -3.54 -22.25
N ASN A 274 -1.54 -4.33 -23.30
CA ASN A 274 -0.47 -5.33 -23.38
C ASN A 274 0.92 -4.68 -23.25
N SER A 275 1.07 -3.43 -23.67
CA SER A 275 2.34 -2.68 -23.63
C SER A 275 2.64 -2.04 -22.26
N ALA A 276 1.66 -1.93 -21.35
CA ALA A 276 1.85 -1.23 -20.07
C ALA A 276 3.00 -1.84 -19.24
N ARG A 277 3.02 -3.17 -19.11
CA ARG A 277 4.09 -3.90 -18.41
C ARG A 277 5.48 -3.63 -19.01
N ALA A 278 5.58 -3.50 -20.33
CA ALA A 278 6.84 -3.20 -21.01
C ALA A 278 7.31 -1.75 -20.76
N ARG A 279 6.38 -0.79 -20.75
CA ARG A 279 6.66 0.62 -20.44
C ARG A 279 7.07 0.81 -18.97
N ILE A 280 6.34 0.20 -18.05
CA ILE A 280 6.67 0.17 -16.61
C ILE A 280 8.09 -0.40 -16.41
N ALA A 281 8.38 -1.58 -16.97
CA ALA A 281 9.70 -2.18 -16.86
C ALA A 281 10.83 -1.34 -17.49
N ALA A 282 10.54 -0.52 -18.51
CA ALA A 282 11.52 0.41 -19.10
C ALA A 282 11.75 1.64 -18.20
N ALA A 283 10.68 2.24 -17.68
CA ALA A 283 10.72 3.36 -16.75
C ALA A 283 11.48 3.01 -15.45
N ALA A 284 11.26 1.81 -14.88
CA ALA A 284 12.02 1.30 -13.73
C ALA A 284 13.54 1.20 -14.00
N ARG A 285 13.95 0.95 -15.25
CA ARG A 285 15.37 0.94 -15.68
C ARG A 285 15.93 2.34 -15.99
N GLY A 286 15.13 3.40 -15.85
CA GLY A 286 15.50 4.76 -16.25
C GLY A 286 15.75 4.92 -17.76
N ARG A 287 15.09 4.10 -18.59
CA ARG A 287 15.21 4.15 -20.05
C ARG A 287 13.83 4.40 -20.67
N ALA A 288 13.74 5.30 -21.64
CA ALA A 288 12.59 5.31 -22.54
C ALA A 288 12.50 3.92 -23.24
N PRO A 289 11.31 3.30 -23.30
CA PRO A 289 11.15 2.05 -24.04
C PRO A 289 11.42 2.29 -25.52
N ALA A 290 12.30 1.50 -26.13
CA ALA A 290 12.41 1.49 -27.59
C ALA A 290 11.10 1.01 -28.19
N LEU A 291 10.47 1.84 -29.03
CA LEU A 291 9.24 1.48 -29.73
C LEU A 291 9.54 0.32 -30.70
N ALA A 292 8.78 -0.76 -30.56
CA ALA A 292 8.73 -1.80 -31.58
C ALA A 292 7.77 -1.32 -32.69
N GLY A 293 8.31 -1.01 -33.86
CA GLY A 293 7.53 -0.56 -35.03
C GLY A 293 7.70 0.93 -35.36
N ALA A 294 8.88 1.30 -35.85
CA ALA A 294 9.01 2.31 -36.88
C ALA A 294 9.57 1.57 -38.10
N ASP A 295 8.75 1.41 -39.14
CA ASP A 295 9.13 0.66 -40.33
C ASP A 295 10.25 1.37 -41.09
N GLN A 296 11.13 0.57 -41.71
CA GLN A 296 12.19 1.08 -42.57
C GLN A 296 11.62 1.46 -43.94
N GLU A 297 11.13 2.70 -44.05
CA GLU A 297 11.18 3.44 -45.31
C GLU A 297 12.33 4.46 -45.14
N GLY A 298 13.37 4.50 -45.98
CA GLY A 298 13.46 4.09 -47.37
C GLY A 298 13.93 5.31 -48.14
N GLY A 299 15.25 5.50 -48.26
CA GLY A 299 15.82 6.77 -48.72
C GLY A 299 17.34 6.73 -48.85
N ASP A 300 17.80 6.01 -49.88
CA ASP A 300 19.18 6.02 -50.37
C ASP A 300 19.39 7.24 -51.29
N PRO A 301 20.45 8.05 -51.13
CA PRO A 301 20.85 9.03 -52.10
C PRO A 301 22.31 8.81 -52.57
N ASP A 302 22.52 7.79 -53.41
CA ASP A 302 23.63 7.79 -54.37
C ASP A 302 23.11 8.30 -55.73
N GLY A 303 23.76 9.32 -56.29
CA GLY A 303 23.19 10.04 -57.44
C GLY A 303 23.81 11.41 -57.76
N GLY A 304 25.13 11.44 -57.97
CA GLY A 304 25.94 12.39 -58.76
C GLY A 304 25.50 13.86 -58.98
N GLU A 305 26.40 14.78 -58.63
CA GLU A 305 27.28 15.48 -59.60
C GLU A 305 28.62 15.87 -58.93
#